data_AF-A0A418E4T2-F1
#
_entry.id   AF-A0A418E4T2-F1
#
_cell.length_a   1.000
_cell.length_b   1.000
_cell.length_c   1.000
_cell.angle_alpha   90.00
_cell.angle_beta   90.00
_cell.angle_gamma   90.00
#
_symmetry.space_group_name_H-M   'P 1'
#
loop_
_entity.id
_entity.type
_entity.pdbx_description
1 polymer ?
#
loop_
_entity_poly.entity_id
_entity_poly.type
_entity_poly.pdbx_seq_one_letter_code
_entity_poly.pdbx_strand_id
1 'polypeptide(L)'
;MFGALMGHLGRAKKQLAQDSDLLQKQDRLLNAAEAKEKQQSQKVSTITQQRSARRKVESQIASYKRAAADKIAKLERKHALSISTERHQARFLQTVSPIPIFYLPARHTKETQALVDASTEAIEEKIQVERREIDAKKRDIELDMKRKLDALEAAVVAVDTKLSDKHHDDTSSQVDADDDAPPTRTLDDVTCAHTTAAPPADVEVSSPKTTPSSPATKPSSPVKNPLL
;
A
#
# COMPACT_ATOMS: atom_id res chain seq x y z
N MET A 1 47.94 -24.52 -72.78
CA MET A 1 46.58 -24.53 -72.20
C MET A 1 46.55 -24.72 -70.67
N PHE A 2 47.56 -25.34 -70.02
CA PHE A 2 47.56 -25.55 -68.56
C PHE A 2 47.79 -24.31 -67.68
N GLY A 3 48.55 -23.30 -68.14
CA GLY A 3 48.85 -22.11 -67.35
C GLY A 3 47.62 -21.22 -67.04
N ALA A 4 46.67 -21.12 -67.97
CA ALA A 4 45.42 -20.39 -67.76
C ALA A 4 44.55 -21.04 -66.67
N LEU A 5 44.46 -22.38 -66.70
CA LEU A 5 43.74 -23.17 -65.71
C LEU A 5 44.36 -23.04 -64.31
N MET A 6 45.69 -23.10 -64.22
CA MET A 6 46.38 -22.95 -62.93
C MET A 6 46.26 -21.54 -62.35
N GLY A 7 46.28 -20.51 -63.20
CA GLY A 7 46.01 -19.12 -62.78
C GLY A 7 44.57 -18.91 -62.30
N HIS A 8 43.59 -19.58 -62.92
CA HIS A 8 42.19 -19.55 -62.47
C HIS A 8 42.01 -20.31 -61.15
N LEU A 9 42.67 -21.45 -60.97
CA LEU A 9 42.70 -22.19 -59.70
C LEU A 9 43.35 -21.36 -58.57
N GLY A 10 44.41 -20.62 -58.87
CA GLY A 10 45.03 -19.68 -57.93
C GLY A 10 44.10 -18.52 -57.55
N ARG A 11 43.33 -17.97 -58.49
CA ARG A 11 42.31 -16.94 -58.23
C ARG A 11 41.13 -17.50 -57.42
N ALA A 12 40.62 -18.67 -57.78
CA ALA A 12 39.55 -19.35 -57.05
C ALA A 12 39.96 -19.66 -55.61
N LYS A 13 41.20 -20.10 -55.38
CA LYS A 13 41.74 -20.33 -54.03
C LYS A 13 41.84 -19.04 -53.21
N LYS A 14 42.25 -17.93 -53.82
CA LYS A 14 42.30 -16.61 -53.15
C LYS A 14 40.90 -16.08 -52.83
N GLN A 15 39.94 -16.26 -53.75
CA GLN A 15 38.54 -15.91 -53.52
C GLN A 15 37.95 -16.75 -52.38
N LEU A 16 38.18 -18.06 -52.36
CA LEU A 16 37.77 -18.93 -51.27
C LEU A 16 38.35 -18.52 -49.90
N ALA A 17 39.61 -18.10 -49.86
CA ALA A 17 40.22 -17.61 -48.62
C ALA A 17 39.56 -16.29 -48.16
N GLN A 18 39.35 -15.34 -49.07
CA GLN A 18 38.67 -14.08 -48.79
C GLN A 18 37.22 -14.29 -48.32
N ASP A 19 36.50 -15.20 -48.97
CA ASP A 19 35.12 -15.55 -48.60
C ASP A 19 35.09 -16.26 -47.24
N SER A 20 36.08 -17.11 -46.94
CA SER A 20 36.20 -17.76 -45.63
C SER A 20 36.45 -16.75 -44.51
N ASP A 21 37.28 -15.73 -44.73
CA ASP A 21 37.53 -14.67 -43.76
C ASP A 21 36.30 -13.77 -43.56
N LEU A 22 35.54 -13.52 -44.63
CA LEU A 22 34.30 -12.73 -44.57
C LEU A 22 33.19 -13.49 -43.84
N LEU A 23 33.02 -14.78 -44.11
CA LEU A 23 32.07 -15.65 -43.40
C LEU A 23 32.42 -15.75 -41.92
N GLN A 24 33.70 -15.91 -41.56
CA GLN A 24 34.12 -15.90 -40.15
C GLN A 24 33.82 -14.57 -39.45
N LYS A 25 33.97 -13.43 -40.14
CA LYS A 25 33.59 -12.12 -39.60
C LYS A 25 32.08 -12.00 -39.41
N GLN A 26 31.28 -12.51 -40.35
CA GLN A 26 29.82 -12.55 -40.23
C GLN A 26 29.38 -13.45 -39.09
N ASP A 27 29.93 -14.66 -38.96
CA ASP A 27 29.64 -15.57 -37.85
C ASP A 27 30.00 -14.96 -36.50
N ARG A 28 31.15 -14.27 -36.40
CA ARG A 28 31.52 -13.53 -35.18
C ARG A 28 30.54 -12.40 -34.87
N LEU A 29 30.07 -11.68 -35.89
CA LEU A 29 29.11 -10.59 -35.72
C LEU A 29 27.73 -11.11 -35.30
N LEU A 30 27.26 -12.19 -35.91
CA LEU A 30 26.01 -12.86 -35.54
C LEU A 30 26.07 -13.42 -34.12
N ASN A 31 27.16 -14.12 -33.76
CA ASN A 31 27.36 -14.61 -32.39
C ASN A 31 27.43 -13.46 -31.37
N ALA A 32 28.07 -12.34 -31.72
CA ALA A 32 28.10 -11.15 -30.86
C ALA A 32 26.71 -10.49 -30.72
N ALA A 33 25.91 -10.46 -31.79
CA ALA A 33 24.54 -9.96 -31.77
C ALA A 33 23.64 -10.86 -30.91
N GLU A 34 23.70 -12.18 -31.09
CA GLU A 34 22.98 -13.15 -30.27
C GLU A 34 23.38 -13.07 -28.80
N ALA A 35 24.67 -12.88 -28.49
CA ALA A 35 25.14 -12.71 -27.12
C ALA A 35 24.54 -11.43 -26.50
N LYS A 36 24.49 -10.32 -27.25
CA LYS A 36 23.84 -9.08 -26.78
C LYS A 36 22.34 -9.24 -26.58
N GLU A 37 21.65 -9.94 -27.47
CA GLU A 37 20.21 -10.22 -27.35
C GLU A 37 19.91 -11.11 -26.13
N LYS A 38 20.72 -12.15 -25.91
CA LYS A 38 20.64 -13.01 -24.72
C LYS A 38 20.88 -12.21 -23.44
N GLN A 39 21.87 -11.32 -23.42
CA GLN A 39 22.10 -10.43 -22.28
C GLN A 39 20.93 -9.46 -22.03
N GLN A 40 20.38 -8.87 -23.09
CA GLN A 40 19.24 -7.95 -22.97
C GLN A 40 17.97 -8.66 -22.50
N SER A 41 17.65 -9.82 -23.07
CA SER A 41 16.49 -10.62 -22.66
C SER A 41 16.61 -11.11 -21.22
N GLN A 42 17.80 -11.52 -20.78
CA GLN A 42 18.06 -11.85 -19.38
C GLN A 42 17.86 -10.63 -18.46
N LYS A 43 18.38 -9.46 -18.81
CA LYS A 43 18.16 -8.21 -18.05
C LYS A 43 16.68 -7.85 -17.95
N VAL A 44 15.92 -7.96 -19.03
CA VAL A 44 14.48 -7.69 -19.01
C VAL A 44 13.74 -8.70 -18.13
N SER A 45 14.10 -9.98 -18.22
CA SER A 45 13.51 -11.05 -17.39
C SER A 45 13.75 -10.81 -15.90
N THR A 46 14.98 -10.49 -15.49
CA THR A 46 15.30 -10.21 -14.07
C THR A 46 14.56 -8.98 -13.54
N ILE A 47 14.51 -7.89 -14.31
CA ILE A 47 13.74 -6.68 -13.95
C ILE A 47 12.25 -7.01 -13.79
N THR A 48 11.69 -7.82 -14.69
CA THR A 48 10.27 -8.17 -14.66
C THR A 48 9.92 -9.04 -13.46
N GLN A 49 10.76 -10.04 -13.16
CA GLN A 49 10.61 -10.89 -11.98
C GLN A 49 10.65 -10.05 -10.71
N GLN A 50 11.58 -9.11 -10.59
CA GLN A 50 11.69 -8.24 -9.43
C GLN A 50 10.49 -7.30 -9.29
N ARG A 51 10.05 -6.63 -10.37
CA ARG A 51 8.84 -5.80 -10.35
C ARG A 51 7.64 -6.60 -9.87
N SER A 52 7.53 -7.86 -10.30
CA SER A 52 6.46 -8.75 -9.83
C SER A 52 6.59 -9.09 -8.33
N ALA A 53 7.81 -9.35 -7.84
CA ALA A 53 8.07 -9.64 -6.44
C ALA A 53 7.77 -8.42 -5.54
N ARG A 54 8.21 -7.24 -5.95
CA ARG A 54 7.93 -5.97 -5.26
C ARG A 54 6.43 -5.69 -5.20
N ARG A 55 5.71 -5.80 -6.32
CA ARG A 55 4.24 -5.64 -6.34
C ARG A 55 3.52 -6.60 -5.40
N LYS A 56 4.00 -7.86 -5.28
CA LYS A 56 3.42 -8.83 -4.33
C LYS A 56 3.57 -8.34 -2.89
N VAL A 57 4.75 -7.91 -2.49
CA VAL A 57 5.00 -7.40 -1.13
C VAL A 57 4.22 -6.11 -0.86
N GLU A 58 4.19 -5.17 -1.81
CA GLU A 58 3.38 -3.94 -1.70
C GLU A 58 1.88 -4.24 -1.55
N SER A 59 1.36 -5.22 -2.30
CA SER A 59 -0.04 -5.65 -2.18
C SER A 59 -0.33 -6.26 -0.79
N GLN A 60 0.63 -7.00 -0.22
CA GLN A 60 0.52 -7.54 1.12
C GLN A 60 0.49 -6.42 2.15
N ILE A 61 1.38 -5.42 2.06
CA ILE A 61 1.38 -4.23 2.92
C ILE A 61 0.01 -3.54 2.90
N ALA A 62 -0.53 -3.28 1.71
CA ALA A 62 -1.84 -2.65 1.57
C ALA A 62 -2.96 -3.50 2.20
N SER A 63 -2.91 -4.83 2.01
CA SER A 63 -3.88 -5.75 2.61
C SER A 63 -3.81 -5.78 4.14
N TYR A 64 -2.60 -5.76 4.72
CA TYR A 64 -2.42 -5.75 6.17
C TYR A 64 -2.88 -4.43 6.79
N LYS A 65 -2.60 -3.30 6.16
CA LYS A 65 -3.09 -1.98 6.60
C LYS A 65 -4.62 -1.96 6.63
N ARG A 66 -5.29 -2.43 5.57
CA ARG A 66 -6.76 -2.54 5.53
C ARG A 66 -7.28 -3.50 6.60
N ALA A 67 -6.70 -4.68 6.72
CA ALA A 67 -7.13 -5.67 7.71
C ALA A 67 -6.98 -5.18 9.16
N ALA A 68 -5.94 -4.40 9.47
CA ALA A 68 -5.75 -3.78 10.78
C ALA A 68 -6.82 -2.72 11.05
N ALA A 69 -7.06 -1.82 10.08
CA ALA A 69 -8.12 -0.82 10.18
C ALA A 69 -9.50 -1.45 10.38
N ASP A 70 -9.82 -2.51 9.64
CA ASP A 70 -11.08 -3.25 9.77
C ASP A 70 -11.22 -3.90 11.16
N LYS A 71 -10.14 -4.42 11.73
CA LYS A 71 -10.15 -5.00 13.09
C LYS A 71 -10.45 -3.94 14.14
N ILE A 72 -9.79 -2.77 14.05
CA ILE A 72 -10.02 -1.65 14.96
C ILE A 72 -11.47 -1.17 14.83
N ALA A 73 -11.95 -0.92 13.61
CA ALA A 73 -13.32 -0.47 13.37
C ALA A 73 -14.38 -1.45 13.88
N LYS A 74 -14.17 -2.77 13.70
CA LYS A 74 -15.06 -3.81 14.24
C LYS A 74 -15.09 -3.79 15.77
N LEU A 75 -13.93 -3.61 16.39
CA LEU A 75 -13.78 -3.59 17.84
C LEU A 75 -14.46 -2.35 18.44
N GLU A 76 -14.26 -1.18 17.83
CA GLU A 76 -14.95 0.07 18.21
C GLU A 76 -16.46 -0.02 18.06
N ARG A 77 -16.95 -0.57 16.94
CA ARG A 77 -18.38 -0.77 16.72
C ARG A 77 -19.00 -1.67 17.78
N LYS A 78 -18.35 -2.80 18.10
CA LYS A 78 -18.84 -3.73 19.15
C LYS A 78 -18.92 -3.03 20.51
N HIS A 79 -17.87 -2.30 20.88
CA HIS A 79 -17.82 -1.57 22.14
C HIS A 79 -18.89 -0.45 22.21
N ALA A 80 -19.08 0.30 21.13
CA ALA A 80 -20.12 1.32 21.06
C ALA A 80 -21.53 0.74 21.25
N LEU A 81 -21.79 -0.43 20.64
CA LEU A 81 -23.06 -1.14 20.83
C LEU A 81 -23.24 -1.62 22.27
N SER A 82 -22.20 -2.23 22.88
CA SER A 82 -22.24 -2.69 24.28
C SER A 82 -22.52 -1.56 25.25
N ILE A 83 -21.78 -0.44 25.13
CA ILE A 83 -21.98 0.77 25.93
C ILE A 83 -23.41 1.28 25.80
N SER A 84 -23.93 1.33 24.57
CA SER A 84 -25.29 1.82 24.32
C SER A 84 -26.33 0.95 25.02
N THR A 85 -26.17 -0.38 24.96
CA THR A 85 -27.10 -1.32 25.60
C THR A 85 -26.99 -1.26 27.12
N GLU A 86 -25.79 -1.21 27.68
CA GLU A 86 -25.56 -1.18 29.12
C GLU A 86 -26.04 0.12 29.74
N ARG A 87 -25.72 1.27 29.14
CA ARG A 87 -26.22 2.57 29.61
C ARG A 87 -27.73 2.66 29.55
N HIS A 88 -28.35 2.04 28.55
CA HIS A 88 -29.80 1.97 28.47
C HIS A 88 -30.36 1.11 29.61
N GLN A 89 -29.80 -0.09 29.83
CA GLN A 89 -30.24 -1.01 30.87
C GLN A 89 -30.05 -0.46 32.29
N ALA A 90 -29.01 0.32 32.53
CA ALA A 90 -28.73 0.96 33.82
C ALA A 90 -29.83 1.94 34.28
N ARG A 91 -30.74 2.35 33.40
CA ARG A 91 -31.87 3.22 33.76
C ARG A 91 -33.04 2.46 34.38
N PHE A 92 -32.99 1.13 34.39
CA PHE A 92 -34.07 0.27 34.84
C PHE A 92 -33.68 -0.48 36.10
N LEU A 93 -34.68 -0.77 36.94
CA LEU A 93 -34.50 -1.68 38.06
C LEU A 93 -34.44 -3.12 37.53
N GLN A 94 -33.46 -3.88 38.02
CA GLN A 94 -33.26 -5.28 37.67
C GLN A 94 -33.79 -6.19 38.79
N THR A 95 -34.58 -7.20 38.44
CA THR A 95 -35.07 -8.20 39.41
C THR A 95 -34.01 -9.25 39.74
N VAL A 96 -34.02 -9.74 40.99
CA VAL A 96 -33.21 -10.89 41.43
C VAL A 96 -33.97 -12.18 41.13
N SER A 97 -34.07 -12.53 39.86
CA SER A 97 -34.74 -13.74 39.36
C SER A 97 -33.85 -14.48 38.36
N PRO A 98 -34.06 -15.80 38.13
CA PRO A 98 -33.26 -16.56 37.17
C PRO A 98 -33.27 -15.96 35.75
N ILE A 99 -34.39 -15.36 35.36
CA ILE A 99 -34.51 -14.51 34.18
C ILE A 99 -34.70 -13.08 34.69
N PRO A 100 -33.71 -12.18 34.57
CA PRO A 100 -33.81 -10.82 35.06
C PRO A 100 -34.77 -10.01 34.20
N ILE A 101 -35.69 -9.31 34.85
CA ILE A 101 -36.64 -8.40 34.23
C ILE A 101 -36.17 -6.97 34.53
N PHE A 102 -36.10 -6.16 33.48
CA PHE A 102 -35.82 -4.72 33.58
C PHE A 102 -37.15 -3.97 33.55
N TYR A 103 -37.44 -3.20 34.60
CA TYR A 103 -38.66 -2.42 34.67
C TYR A 103 -38.39 -1.02 35.22
N LEU A 104 -39.24 -0.08 34.80
CA LEU A 104 -39.21 1.31 35.25
C LEU A 104 -40.53 1.62 35.97
N PRO A 105 -40.51 1.93 37.28
CA PRO A 105 -41.69 2.35 38.00
C PRO A 105 -42.29 3.64 37.42
N ALA A 106 -43.62 3.79 37.46
CA ALA A 106 -44.28 5.02 37.03
C ALA A 106 -43.92 6.24 37.92
N ARG A 107 -43.55 5.99 39.18
CA ARG A 107 -43.02 6.98 40.12
C ARG A 107 -41.92 6.34 40.95
N HIS A 108 -40.79 7.02 41.06
CA HIS A 108 -39.69 6.59 41.92
C HIS A 108 -39.95 6.98 43.38
N THR A 109 -39.67 6.05 44.28
CA THR A 109 -39.37 6.35 45.69
C THR A 109 -37.88 6.70 45.82
N LYS A 110 -37.49 7.32 46.95
CA LYS A 110 -36.08 7.64 47.23
C LYS A 110 -35.16 6.41 47.14
N GLU A 111 -35.64 5.26 47.61
CA GLU A 111 -34.91 4.00 47.57
C GLU A 111 -34.73 3.49 46.13
N THR A 112 -35.80 3.48 45.34
CA THR A 112 -35.71 3.04 43.94
C THR A 112 -34.84 3.97 43.10
N GLN A 113 -34.84 5.27 43.40
CA GLN A 113 -33.97 6.24 42.73
C GLN A 113 -32.51 5.95 43.08
N ALA A 114 -32.19 5.76 44.36
CA ALA A 114 -30.84 5.41 44.79
C ALA A 114 -30.33 4.10 44.15
N LEU A 115 -31.19 3.12 43.93
CA LEU A 115 -30.83 1.88 43.22
C LEU A 115 -30.50 2.12 41.74
N VAL A 116 -31.30 2.94 41.05
CA VAL A 116 -31.02 3.32 39.66
C VAL A 116 -29.71 4.09 39.60
N ASP A 117 -29.53 5.10 40.45
CA ASP A 117 -28.31 5.92 40.50
C ASP A 117 -27.07 5.05 40.76
N ALA A 118 -27.12 4.17 41.77
CA ALA A 118 -26.03 3.23 42.05
C ALA A 118 -25.74 2.29 40.87
N SER A 119 -26.77 1.84 40.14
CA SER A 119 -26.58 1.00 38.95
C SER A 119 -25.95 1.77 37.79
N THR A 120 -26.31 3.05 37.60
CA THR A 120 -25.71 3.91 36.59
C THR A 120 -24.24 4.17 36.88
N GLU A 121 -23.89 4.48 38.13
CA GLU A 121 -22.50 4.67 38.55
C GLU A 121 -21.68 3.39 38.36
N ALA A 122 -22.20 2.24 38.80
CA ALA A 122 -21.51 0.95 38.64
C ALA A 122 -21.29 0.57 37.16
N ILE A 123 -22.25 0.88 36.28
CA ILE A 123 -22.11 0.64 34.84
C ILE A 123 -21.13 1.64 34.22
N GLU A 124 -21.12 2.89 34.65
CA GLU A 124 -20.14 3.87 34.18
C GLU A 124 -18.71 3.48 34.56
N GLU A 125 -18.48 2.96 35.76
CA GLU A 125 -17.19 2.41 36.17
C GLU A 125 -16.76 1.22 35.30
N LYS A 126 -17.68 0.28 35.03
CA LYS A 126 -17.42 -0.83 34.10
C LYS A 126 -17.04 -0.33 32.70
N ILE A 127 -17.78 0.64 32.17
CA ILE A 127 -17.49 1.26 30.88
C ILE A 127 -16.11 1.92 30.88
N GLN A 128 -15.67 2.53 31.98
CA GLN A 128 -14.32 3.10 32.08
C GLN A 128 -13.23 2.02 32.06
N VAL A 129 -13.45 0.90 32.75
CA VAL A 129 -12.51 -0.24 32.72
C VAL A 129 -12.45 -0.82 31.31
N GLU A 130 -13.60 -1.10 30.70
CA GLU A 130 -13.68 -1.63 29.34
C GLU A 130 -13.03 -0.70 28.32
N ARG A 131 -13.21 0.63 28.45
CA ARG A 131 -12.50 1.61 27.60
C ARG A 131 -10.99 1.41 27.65
N ARG A 132 -10.41 1.23 28.84
CA ARG A 132 -8.96 1.01 28.99
C ARG A 132 -8.52 -0.31 28.34
N GLU A 133 -9.31 -1.37 28.49
CA GLU A 133 -9.05 -2.66 27.84
C GLU A 133 -9.12 -2.58 26.32
N ILE A 134 -10.11 -1.87 25.80
CA ILE A 134 -10.30 -1.64 24.37
C ILE A 134 -9.13 -0.83 23.81
N ASP A 135 -8.69 0.20 24.52
CA ASP A 135 -7.52 0.99 24.13
C ASP A 135 -6.23 0.15 24.19
N ALA A 136 -6.09 -0.76 25.16
CA ALA A 136 -4.98 -1.72 25.18
C ALA A 136 -5.01 -2.64 23.96
N LYS A 137 -6.17 -3.23 23.64
CA LYS A 137 -6.35 -4.07 22.44
C LYS A 137 -6.05 -3.31 21.14
N LYS A 138 -6.40 -2.02 21.04
CA LYS A 138 -6.04 -1.18 19.89
C LYS A 138 -4.53 -1.02 19.78
N ARG A 139 -3.85 -0.69 20.90
CA ARG A 139 -2.39 -0.57 20.92
C ARG A 139 -1.71 -1.87 20.51
N ASP A 140 -2.20 -3.01 20.97
CA ASP A 140 -1.66 -4.32 20.58
C ASP A 140 -1.81 -4.57 19.06
N ILE A 141 -2.98 -4.25 18.49
CA ILE A 141 -3.22 -4.36 17.04
C ILE A 141 -2.27 -3.43 16.26
N GLU A 142 -2.05 -2.21 16.74
CA GLU A 142 -1.13 -1.26 16.12
C GLU A 142 0.32 -1.70 16.21
N LEU A 143 0.76 -2.27 17.34
CA LEU A 143 2.10 -2.81 17.51
C LEU A 143 2.34 -4.02 16.60
N ASP A 144 1.37 -4.93 16.52
CA ASP A 144 1.44 -6.07 15.62
C ASP A 144 1.43 -5.65 14.15
N MET A 145 0.69 -4.59 13.81
CA MET A 145 0.73 -3.99 12.49
C MET A 145 2.12 -3.42 12.20
N LYS A 146 2.68 -2.60 13.10
CA LYS A 146 4.02 -2.01 12.94
C LYS A 146 5.08 -3.08 12.72
N ARG A 147 5.14 -4.10 13.59
CA ARG A 147 6.07 -5.24 13.44
C ARG A 147 5.97 -5.93 12.07
N LYS A 148 4.74 -6.13 11.56
CA LYS A 148 4.51 -6.74 10.25
C LYS A 148 4.86 -5.82 9.10
N LEU A 149 4.62 -4.52 9.24
CA LEU A 149 5.01 -3.52 8.26
C LEU A 149 6.53 -3.43 8.17
N ASP A 150 7.23 -3.35 9.30
CA ASP A 150 8.70 -3.31 9.35
C ASP A 150 9.30 -4.57 8.68
N ALA A 151 8.73 -5.75 8.95
CA ALA A 151 9.16 -7.00 8.32
C ALA A 151 8.93 -7.02 6.80
N LEU A 152 7.80 -6.47 6.32
CA LEU A 152 7.50 -6.40 4.89
C LEU A 152 8.31 -5.30 4.19
N GLU A 153 8.58 -4.18 4.84
CA GLU A 153 9.45 -3.12 4.34
C GLU A 153 10.89 -3.62 4.23
N ALA A 154 11.39 -4.35 5.22
CA ALA A 154 12.68 -5.06 5.12
C ALA A 154 12.69 -6.05 3.96
N ALA A 155 11.58 -6.73 3.67
CA ALA A 155 11.47 -7.61 2.51
C ALA A 155 11.50 -6.85 1.18
N VAL A 156 10.93 -5.64 1.10
CA VAL A 156 11.06 -4.77 -0.09
C VAL A 156 12.52 -4.36 -0.28
N VAL A 157 13.20 -3.89 0.77
CA VAL A 157 14.62 -3.52 0.72
C VAL A 157 15.49 -4.72 0.32
N ALA A 158 15.17 -5.93 0.79
CA ALA A 158 15.87 -7.15 0.40
C ALA A 158 15.64 -7.52 -1.08
N VAL A 159 14.49 -7.18 -1.67
CA VAL A 159 14.24 -7.35 -3.12
C VAL A 159 15.03 -6.32 -3.93
N ASP A 160 15.19 -5.10 -3.42
CA ASP A 160 15.90 -4.02 -4.10
C ASP A 160 17.43 -4.16 -3.99
N THR A 161 17.98 -4.60 -2.85
CA THR A 161 19.43 -4.85 -2.67
C THR A 161 19.93 -6.05 -3.49
N LYS A 162 19.09 -7.06 -3.74
CA LYS A 162 19.42 -8.15 -4.67
C LYS A 162 19.68 -7.70 -6.11
N LEU A 163 19.29 -6.48 -6.50
CA LEU A 163 19.71 -5.88 -7.77
C LEU A 163 21.13 -5.32 -7.72
N SER A 164 21.49 -4.58 -6.66
CA SER A 164 22.76 -3.84 -6.63
C SER A 164 23.95 -4.79 -6.71
N ASP A 165 23.86 -5.94 -6.04
CA ASP A 165 24.93 -6.94 -6.03
C ASP A 165 25.06 -7.68 -7.37
N LYS A 166 23.95 -7.92 -8.09
CA LYS A 166 23.98 -8.57 -9.41
C LYS A 166 24.47 -7.66 -10.53
N HIS A 167 24.46 -6.35 -10.34
CA HIS A 167 24.95 -5.40 -11.34
C HIS A 167 26.44 -5.07 -11.20
N HIS A 168 27.07 -5.43 -10.08
CA HIS A 168 28.46 -5.05 -9.81
C HIS A 168 29.53 -6.06 -10.30
N ASP A 169 29.14 -7.30 -10.60
CA ASP A 169 30.07 -8.39 -10.90
C ASP A 169 30.53 -8.45 -12.38
N ASP A 170 29.78 -7.85 -13.32
CA ASP A 170 30.07 -7.94 -14.75
C ASP A 170 30.86 -6.74 -15.33
N THR A 171 31.32 -5.80 -14.49
CA THR A 171 32.00 -4.57 -14.97
C THR A 171 33.48 -4.47 -14.57
N SER A 172 34.09 -5.56 -14.08
CA SER A 172 35.50 -5.55 -13.64
C SER A 172 36.34 -6.59 -14.39
N SER A 173 36.44 -6.45 -15.70
CA SER A 173 37.62 -6.90 -16.46
C SER A 173 37.54 -6.46 -17.92
N GLN A 174 37.96 -5.23 -18.24
CA GLN A 174 38.77 -5.05 -19.44
C GLN A 174 39.62 -3.78 -19.34
N VAL A 175 40.93 -4.03 -19.28
CA VAL A 175 42.04 -3.08 -19.29
C VAL A 175 42.24 -2.44 -20.67
N ASP A 176 42.90 -1.29 -20.60
CA ASP A 176 43.22 -0.25 -21.56
C ASP A 176 43.88 -0.69 -22.89
N ALA A 177 43.58 0.06 -23.96
CA ALA A 177 44.53 0.37 -25.02
C ALA A 177 44.19 1.74 -25.62
N ASP A 178 45.17 2.63 -25.57
CA ASP A 178 45.20 4.02 -26.03
C ASP A 178 44.76 4.22 -27.50
N ASP A 179 44.11 5.35 -27.83
CA ASP A 179 44.65 6.33 -28.80
C ASP A 179 43.83 7.63 -28.89
N ASP A 180 44.55 8.73 -28.73
CA ASP A 180 44.36 10.12 -29.19
C ASP A 180 43.04 10.92 -29.01
N ALA A 181 43.15 12.00 -28.22
CA ALA A 181 42.38 13.24 -28.32
C ALA A 181 43.39 14.38 -28.54
N PRO A 182 43.09 15.54 -29.23
CA PRO A 182 42.12 16.54 -28.73
C PRO A 182 41.60 17.54 -29.84
N PRO A 183 41.09 18.78 -29.58
CA PRO A 183 40.36 19.34 -28.43
C PRO A 183 39.04 20.11 -28.79
N THR A 184 38.32 20.50 -27.72
CA THR A 184 37.52 21.73 -27.50
C THR A 184 36.16 21.93 -28.18
N ARG A 185 35.11 22.03 -27.34
CA ARG A 185 34.57 23.33 -26.90
C ARG A 185 33.64 23.18 -25.69
N THR A 186 34.09 23.77 -24.58
CA THR A 186 33.32 24.11 -23.38
C THR A 186 32.50 25.37 -23.65
N LEU A 187 31.22 25.36 -23.28
CA LEU A 187 30.59 26.53 -22.66
C LEU A 187 29.61 26.01 -21.60
N ASP A 188 29.94 26.34 -20.36
CA ASP A 188 29.10 26.28 -19.18
C ASP A 188 27.89 27.21 -19.32
N ASP A 189 26.72 26.82 -18.80
CA ASP A 189 25.91 27.74 -17.99
C ASP A 189 24.94 27.00 -17.04
N VAL A 190 25.36 26.94 -15.78
CA VAL A 190 24.60 27.27 -14.56
C VAL A 190 23.23 26.61 -14.31
N THR A 191 23.28 25.65 -13.38
CA THR A 191 22.37 25.37 -12.25
C THR A 191 21.14 26.25 -12.04
N CYS A 192 20.00 25.61 -11.79
CA CYS A 192 19.33 25.67 -10.48
C CYS A 192 18.16 24.67 -10.43
N ALA A 193 18.26 23.70 -9.53
CA ALA A 193 17.13 22.92 -9.07
C ALA A 193 16.27 23.78 -8.12
N HIS A 194 14.94 23.74 -8.26
CA HIS A 194 14.05 23.40 -7.15
C HIS A 194 12.56 23.35 -7.55
N THR A 195 11.92 22.24 -7.13
CA THR A 195 10.62 22.22 -6.44
C THR A 195 9.33 22.21 -7.28
N THR A 196 8.72 21.01 -7.31
CA THR A 196 7.36 20.70 -6.84
C THR A 196 6.19 21.57 -7.32
N ALA A 197 5.27 20.97 -8.09
CA ALA A 197 3.91 20.63 -7.65
C ALA A 197 3.00 20.37 -8.86
N ALA A 198 2.18 19.33 -8.71
CA ALA A 198 1.10 18.95 -9.62
C ALA A 198 -0.16 19.85 -9.42
N PRO A 199 -1.22 19.67 -10.23
CA PRO A 199 -2.21 20.69 -10.65
C PRO A 199 -3.40 20.87 -9.69
N PRO A 200 -4.29 21.84 -9.97
CA PRO A 200 -5.72 21.53 -10.19
C PRO A 200 -6.34 22.39 -11.33
N ALA A 201 -7.16 21.85 -12.24
CA ALA A 201 -8.58 21.48 -12.10
C ALA A 201 -9.51 22.68 -11.84
N ASP A 202 -9.89 23.38 -12.92
CA ASP A 202 -11.05 24.28 -12.95
C ASP A 202 -12.26 23.53 -13.50
N VAL A 203 -13.17 23.14 -12.60
CA VAL A 203 -14.56 22.80 -12.92
C VAL A 203 -15.41 23.75 -12.09
N GLU A 204 -15.93 24.79 -12.75
CA GLU A 204 -16.99 25.63 -12.21
C GLU A 204 -18.25 24.77 -12.00
N VAL A 205 -18.60 24.51 -10.75
CA VAL A 205 -19.97 24.13 -10.37
C VAL A 205 -20.51 25.18 -9.42
N SER A 206 -21.42 25.95 -9.99
CA SER A 206 -22.42 26.80 -9.35
C SER A 206 -22.99 26.19 -8.06
N SER A 207 -22.93 26.95 -6.97
CA SER A 207 -23.68 26.70 -5.74
C SER A 207 -24.55 27.92 -5.43
N PRO A 208 -25.88 27.78 -5.26
CA PRO A 208 -26.69 28.83 -4.70
C PRO A 208 -26.72 28.75 -3.16
N LYS A 209 -26.53 29.95 -2.62
CA LYS A 209 -26.70 30.44 -1.24
C LYS A 209 -28.08 30.12 -0.64
N THR A 210 -28.13 29.68 0.62
CA THR A 210 -29.25 29.99 1.52
C THR A 210 -28.84 29.85 2.99
N THR A 211 -28.96 30.95 3.72
CA THR A 211 -28.78 31.09 5.18
C THR A 211 -30.10 30.75 5.93
N PRO A 212 -30.05 30.59 7.27
CA PRO A 212 -30.97 29.73 8.01
C PRO A 212 -32.23 30.45 8.49
N SER A 213 -33.30 29.67 8.70
CA SER A 213 -34.55 30.12 9.31
C SER A 213 -35.13 29.05 10.24
N SER A 214 -35.28 29.43 11.50
CA SER A 214 -36.16 28.87 12.53
C SER A 214 -36.41 30.03 13.51
N PRO A 215 -37.45 30.07 14.37
CA PRO A 215 -38.42 29.02 14.74
C PRO A 215 -39.90 29.49 14.85
N ALA A 216 -40.88 28.58 15.03
CA ALA A 216 -42.13 28.87 15.78
C ALA A 216 -42.97 27.60 16.14
N THR A 217 -42.95 27.24 17.43
CA THR A 217 -44.10 27.19 18.37
C THR A 217 -45.38 26.34 18.10
N LYS A 218 -45.51 25.25 18.89
CA LYS A 218 -46.68 24.77 19.69
C LYS A 218 -47.69 23.72 19.14
N PRO A 219 -48.41 22.99 20.04
CA PRO A 219 -48.60 21.55 20.01
C PRO A 219 -50.00 21.10 19.56
N SER A 220 -50.11 19.85 19.09
CA SER A 220 -51.39 19.17 18.87
C SER A 220 -51.57 18.04 19.89
N SER A 221 -52.80 17.96 20.42
CA SER A 221 -53.30 17.21 21.58
C SER A 221 -53.46 15.69 21.34
N PRO A 222 -53.65 14.90 22.42
CA PRO A 222 -53.77 13.44 22.34
C PRO A 222 -55.18 12.98 21.97
N VAL A 223 -55.24 11.98 21.08
CA VAL A 223 -56.46 11.21 20.76
C VAL A 223 -56.77 10.28 21.94
N LYS A 224 -57.91 10.52 22.58
CA LYS A 224 -58.57 9.55 23.48
C LYS A 224 -59.22 8.47 22.61
N ASN A 225 -58.92 7.20 22.86
CA ASN A 225 -59.81 6.11 22.47
C ASN A 225 -60.35 5.42 23.73
N PRO A 226 -61.67 5.17 23.80
CA PRO A 226 -62.32 4.63 24.98
C PRO A 226 -62.18 3.10 25.06
N LEU A 227 -62.19 2.63 26.29
CA LEU A 227 -62.34 1.24 26.73
C LEU A 227 -63.54 0.55 26.06
N LEU A 228 -63.33 -0.71 25.69
CA LEU A 228 -64.28 -1.82 25.80
C LEU A 228 -63.51 -3.06 26.26
#